data_AF-A0A2V6CIN9-F1
#
_entry.id   AF-A0A2V6CIN9-F1
#
_cell.length_a   1.000
_cell.length_b   1.000
_cell.length_c   1.000
_cell.angle_alpha   90.00
_cell.angle_beta   90.00
_cell.angle_gamma   90.00
#
_symmetry.space_group_name_H-M   'P 1'
#
loop_
_entity.id
_entity.type
_entity.pdbx_description
1 polymer ?
#
loop_
_entity_poly.entity_id
_entity_poly.type
_entity_poly.pdbx_seq_one_letter_code
_entity_poly.pdbx_strand_id
1 'polypeptide(L)'
;MRKPYRLLTEAQKELARAAKKRWRDKNRAKQHALTIAWSRRNRARINKQYRDRYAANPDLYRAKLRAKRARMGVKYRAQIKRARVKMRSTPEGMLYHRMSQAIRQALRGAKRKCKWESLLGYSVKELKAHLESQFREGMTWEKFLGGGIHIDHIIPRMNFNYTSPNDPEFKECWALSNLQPIWPRENSVSGANARWEKLKRAI
;
A
#
# COMPACT_ATOMS: atom_id res chain seq x y z
N MET A 1 42.77 35.17 29.96
CA MET A 1 41.74 36.14 29.53
C MET A 1 40.83 35.49 28.48
N ARG A 2 39.52 35.31 28.75
CA ARG A 2 38.56 34.85 27.72
C ARG A 2 38.25 36.02 26.79
N LYS A 3 38.39 35.84 25.48
CA LYS A 3 38.05 36.88 24.48
C LYS A 3 36.58 37.30 24.66
N PRO A 4 36.25 38.60 24.70
CA PRO A 4 34.88 39.05 24.87
C PRO A 4 34.03 38.63 23.66
N TYR A 5 32.85 38.07 23.93
CA TYR A 5 31.88 37.71 22.90
C TYR A 5 31.38 39.00 22.22
N ARG A 6 31.84 39.28 21.00
CA ARG A 6 31.26 40.35 20.18
C ARG A 6 30.00 39.83 19.49
N LEU A 7 28.87 40.46 19.77
CA LEU A 7 27.61 40.18 19.07
C LEU A 7 27.72 40.62 17.62
N LEU A 8 27.32 39.74 16.69
CA LEU A 8 27.31 40.04 15.25
C LEU A 8 26.28 41.14 14.96
N THR A 9 26.65 42.08 14.09
CA THR A 9 25.71 43.06 13.53
C THR A 9 24.68 42.36 12.63
N GLU A 10 23.53 43.00 12.37
CA GLU A 10 22.50 42.37 11.54
C GLU A 10 22.98 42.10 10.12
N ALA A 11 23.80 42.99 9.54
CA ALA A 11 24.45 42.79 8.24
C ALA A 11 25.38 41.55 8.25
N GLN A 12 26.14 41.35 9.34
CA GLN A 12 27.01 40.17 9.47
C GLN A 12 26.19 38.87 9.62
N LYS A 13 25.05 38.91 10.33
CA LYS A 13 24.13 37.77 10.42
C LYS A 13 23.52 37.43 9.06
N GLU A 14 23.13 38.43 8.28
CA GLU A 14 22.60 38.24 6.93
C GLU A 14 23.64 37.61 5.99
N LEU A 15 24.87 38.09 6.00
CA LEU A 15 25.98 37.48 5.26
C LEU A 15 26.22 36.02 5.67
N ALA A 16 26.19 35.72 6.96
CA ALA A 16 26.32 34.36 7.47
C ALA A 16 25.13 33.46 7.04
N ARG A 17 23.89 33.96 7.06
CA ARG A 17 22.69 33.26 6.57
C ARG A 17 22.81 32.97 5.07
N ALA A 18 23.25 33.95 4.28
CA ALA A 18 23.45 33.83 2.83
C ALA A 18 24.55 32.83 2.49
N ALA A 19 25.70 32.89 3.18
CA ALA A 19 26.79 31.92 3.02
C ALA A 19 26.34 30.50 3.36
N LYS A 20 25.60 30.33 4.47
CA LYS A 20 25.02 29.04 4.86
C LYS A 20 24.01 28.53 3.82
N LYS A 21 23.18 29.41 3.25
CA LYS A 21 22.26 29.06 2.16
C LYS A 21 23.02 28.59 0.91
N ARG A 22 24.01 29.36 0.45
CA ARG A 22 24.85 29.01 -0.72
C ARG A 22 25.54 27.67 -0.52
N TRP A 23 26.09 27.42 0.67
CA TRP A 23 26.69 26.13 1.00
C TRP A 23 25.67 24.98 0.96
N ARG A 24 24.47 25.17 1.53
CA ARG A 24 23.40 24.16 1.48
C ARG A 24 22.96 23.87 0.04
N ASP A 25 22.81 24.91 -0.77
CA ASP A 25 22.36 24.79 -2.15
C ASP A 25 23.41 24.05 -3.00
N LYS A 26 24.70 24.44 -2.89
CA LYS A 26 25.82 23.76 -3.57
C LYS A 26 25.99 22.30 -3.13
N ASN A 27 25.68 21.98 -1.88
CA ASN A 27 25.82 20.63 -1.32
C ASN A 27 24.49 19.87 -1.23
N ARG A 28 23.40 20.36 -1.83
CA ARG A 28 22.04 19.83 -1.63
C ARG A 28 21.95 18.35 -1.98
N ALA A 29 22.49 17.95 -3.13
CA ALA A 29 22.48 16.56 -3.58
C ALA A 29 23.27 15.65 -2.64
N LYS A 30 24.48 16.07 -2.24
CA LYS A 30 25.33 15.35 -1.28
C LYS A 30 24.65 15.18 0.08
N GLN A 31 24.08 16.26 0.62
CA GLN A 31 23.32 16.24 1.88
C GLN A 31 22.09 15.34 1.78
N HIS A 32 21.38 15.38 0.66
CA HIS A 32 20.24 14.50 0.42
C HIS A 32 20.66 13.02 0.36
N ALA A 33 21.75 12.69 -0.35
CA ALA A 33 22.29 11.34 -0.43
C ALA A 33 22.73 10.82 0.95
N LEU A 34 23.43 11.64 1.74
CA LEU A 34 23.81 11.31 3.11
C LEU A 34 22.58 11.06 4.01
N THR A 35 21.56 11.91 3.89
CA THR A 35 20.31 11.76 4.64
C THR A 35 19.59 10.46 4.27
N ILE A 36 19.53 10.13 2.98
CA ILE A 36 18.95 8.87 2.50
C ILE A 36 19.74 7.68 3.05
N ALA A 37 21.07 7.70 2.93
CA ALA A 37 21.94 6.63 3.40
C ALA A 37 21.79 6.42 4.91
N TRP A 38 21.79 7.49 5.70
CA TRP A 38 21.56 7.45 7.14
C TRP A 38 20.18 6.88 7.47
N SER A 39 19.12 7.36 6.80
CA SER A 39 17.74 6.89 7.01
C SER A 39 17.58 5.41 6.66
N ARG A 40 18.20 4.94 5.57
CA ARG A 40 18.21 3.52 5.17
C ARG A 40 18.88 2.66 6.23
N ARG A 41 20.09 3.03 6.69
CA ARG A 41 20.83 2.32 7.75
C ARG A 41 20.08 2.32 9.08
N ASN A 42 19.41 3.42 9.41
CA ASN A 42 18.71 3.60 10.69
C ASN A 42 17.21 3.25 10.64
N ARG A 43 16.71 2.67 9.54
CA ARG A 43 15.27 2.47 9.31
C ARG A 43 14.59 1.70 10.43
N ALA A 44 15.22 0.62 10.91
CA ALA A 44 14.68 -0.21 11.99
C ALA A 44 14.56 0.57 13.31
N ARG A 45 15.61 1.34 13.65
CA ARG A 45 15.65 2.21 14.83
C ARG A 45 14.59 3.30 14.79
N ILE A 46 14.48 4.00 13.66
CA ILE A 46 13.48 5.05 13.44
C ILE A 46 12.07 4.46 13.57
N ASN A 47 11.81 3.33 12.91
CA ASN A 47 10.51 2.65 12.99
C ASN A 47 10.18 2.16 14.39
N LYS A 48 11.16 1.66 15.15
CA LYS A 48 10.97 1.29 16.57
C LYS A 48 10.58 2.52 17.39
N GLN A 49 11.33 3.61 17.29
CA GLN A 49 11.03 4.84 18.02
C GLN A 49 9.63 5.39 17.71
N TYR A 50 9.21 5.36 16.44
CA TYR A 50 7.85 5.75 16.07
C TYR A 50 6.78 4.82 16.64
N ARG A 51 7.02 3.51 16.68
CA ARG A 51 6.11 2.54 17.30
C ARG A 51 5.97 2.79 18.79
N ASP A 52 7.10 2.94 19.49
CA ASP A 52 7.15 3.15 20.94
C ASP A 52 6.41 4.45 21.32
N ARG A 53 6.65 5.54 20.58
CA ARG A 53 5.93 6.82 20.79
C ARG A 53 4.42 6.69 20.56
N TYR A 54 4.00 5.97 19.52
CA TYR A 54 2.58 5.76 19.24
C TYR A 54 1.91 4.89 20.32
N ALA A 55 2.60 3.86 20.80
CA ALA A 55 2.11 2.97 21.85
C ALA A 55 2.00 3.68 23.20
N ALA A 56 2.92 4.60 23.52
CA ALA A 56 2.91 5.36 24.77
C ALA A 56 1.71 6.31 24.90
N ASN A 57 1.18 6.84 23.79
CA ASN A 57 0.00 7.70 23.84
C ASN A 57 -0.85 7.61 22.54
N PRO A 58 -1.59 6.52 22.34
CA PRO A 58 -2.37 6.31 21.12
C PRO A 58 -3.46 7.38 20.93
N ASP A 59 -4.03 7.89 22.03
CA ASP A 59 -5.11 8.87 21.99
C ASP A 59 -4.65 10.25 21.53
N LEU A 60 -3.44 10.67 21.90
CA LEU A 60 -2.84 11.88 21.35
C LEU A 60 -2.74 11.81 19.82
N TYR A 61 -2.33 10.67 19.26
CA TYR A 61 -2.23 10.51 17.81
C TYR A 61 -3.60 10.43 17.13
N ARG A 62 -4.60 9.81 17.78
CA ARG A 62 -5.99 9.82 17.31
C ARG A 62 -6.55 11.25 17.32
N ALA A 63 -6.32 12.01 18.39
CA ALA A 63 -6.72 13.41 18.50
C ALA A 63 -6.04 14.29 17.43
N LYS A 64 -4.73 14.13 17.22
CA LYS A 64 -3.99 14.80 16.13
C LYS A 64 -4.58 14.49 14.76
N LEU A 65 -4.96 13.23 14.52
CA LEU A 65 -5.61 12.85 13.27
C LEU A 65 -7.00 13.49 13.12
N ARG A 66 -7.80 13.53 14.19
CA ARG A 66 -9.10 14.24 14.21
C ARG A 66 -8.93 15.72 13.93
N ALA A 67 -8.04 16.41 14.64
CA ALA A 67 -7.73 17.82 14.43
C ALA A 67 -7.25 18.10 13.00
N LYS A 68 -6.39 17.24 12.44
CA LYS A 68 -5.95 17.34 11.04
C LYS A 68 -7.12 17.21 10.06
N ARG A 69 -8.03 16.26 10.29
CA ARG A 69 -9.22 16.07 9.45
C ARG A 69 -10.16 17.27 9.52
N ALA A 70 -10.40 17.82 10.71
CA ALA A 70 -11.21 19.01 10.92
C ALA A 70 -10.60 20.23 10.23
N ARG A 71 -9.32 20.54 10.52
CA ARG A 71 -8.60 21.69 9.94
C ARG A 71 -8.56 21.67 8.41
N MET A 72 -8.37 20.49 7.82
CA MET A 72 -8.24 20.35 6.37
C MET A 72 -9.59 20.17 5.66
N GLY A 73 -10.62 19.67 6.36
CA GLY A 73 -11.98 19.49 5.86
C GLY A 73 -12.07 18.88 4.46
N VAL A 74 -12.62 19.65 3.52
CA VAL A 74 -12.80 19.27 2.11
C VAL A 74 -11.45 18.97 1.43
N LYS A 75 -10.39 19.73 1.73
CA LYS A 75 -9.05 19.52 1.14
C LYS A 75 -8.49 18.14 1.51
N TYR A 76 -8.73 17.66 2.73
CA TYR A 76 -8.33 16.31 3.14
C TYR A 76 -9.08 15.24 2.33
N ARG A 77 -10.40 15.37 2.21
CA ARG A 77 -11.22 14.45 1.41
C ARG A 77 -10.79 14.42 -0.06
N ALA A 78 -10.56 15.60 -0.65
CA ALA A 78 -10.05 15.73 -2.01
C ALA A 78 -8.66 15.11 -2.19
N GLN A 79 -7.76 15.26 -1.21
CA GLN A 79 -6.45 14.61 -1.24
C GLN A 79 -6.57 13.08 -1.24
N ILE A 80 -7.41 12.51 -0.37
CA ILE A 80 -7.64 11.05 -0.33
C ILE A 80 -8.29 10.56 -1.64
N LYS A 81 -9.26 11.30 -2.17
CA LYS A 81 -9.90 11.00 -3.47
C LYS A 81 -8.85 10.98 -4.59
N ARG A 82 -8.03 12.02 -4.73
CA ARG A 82 -6.96 12.10 -5.74
C ARG A 82 -5.97 10.93 -5.62
N ALA A 83 -5.55 10.60 -4.40
CA ALA A 83 -4.65 9.46 -4.17
C ALA A 83 -5.28 8.13 -4.59
N ARG A 84 -6.57 7.92 -4.31
CA ARG A 84 -7.30 6.72 -4.75
C ARG A 84 -7.47 6.66 -6.26
N VAL A 85 -7.83 7.78 -6.90
CA VAL A 85 -7.96 7.86 -8.37
C VAL A 85 -6.63 7.53 -9.04
N LYS A 86 -5.53 8.17 -8.59
CA LYS A 86 -4.18 7.89 -9.12
C LYS A 86 -3.76 6.44 -8.95
N MET A 87 -4.07 5.81 -7.81
CA MET A 87 -3.78 4.39 -7.62
C MET A 87 -4.63 3.51 -8.54
N ARG A 88 -5.86 3.91 -8.84
CA ARG A 88 -6.81 3.12 -9.64
C ARG A 88 -6.71 3.37 -11.15
N SER A 89 -5.84 4.26 -11.60
CA SER A 89 -5.69 4.63 -13.01
C SER A 89 -4.79 3.69 -13.81
N THR A 90 -4.16 2.71 -13.16
CA THR A 90 -3.30 1.70 -13.81
C THR A 90 -3.80 0.31 -13.43
N PRO A 91 -3.65 -0.70 -14.31
CA PRO A 91 -4.00 -2.08 -13.99
C PRO A 91 -3.34 -2.57 -12.70
N GLU A 92 -2.04 -2.37 -12.55
CA GLU A 92 -1.26 -2.77 -11.38
C GLU A 92 -1.77 -2.07 -10.12
N GLY A 93 -1.99 -0.76 -10.17
CA GLY A 93 -2.48 -0.02 -9.02
C GLY A 93 -3.90 -0.41 -8.61
N MET A 94 -4.77 -0.72 -9.59
CA MET A 94 -6.12 -1.24 -9.31
C MET A 94 -6.07 -2.66 -8.75
N LEU A 95 -5.26 -3.56 -9.32
CA LEU A 95 -5.02 -4.92 -8.82
C LEU A 95 -4.54 -4.88 -7.37
N TYR A 96 -3.48 -4.10 -7.11
CA TYR A 96 -2.92 -3.94 -5.77
C TYR A 96 -3.97 -3.42 -4.79
N HIS A 97 -4.78 -2.43 -5.21
CA HIS A 97 -5.87 -1.92 -4.38
C HIS A 97 -6.92 -3.01 -4.10
N ARG A 98 -7.43 -3.70 -5.12
CA ARG A 98 -8.47 -4.75 -4.98
C ARG A 98 -7.98 -5.88 -4.06
N MET A 99 -6.79 -6.42 -4.31
CA MET A 99 -6.16 -7.46 -3.47
C MET A 99 -6.00 -7.00 -2.01
N SER A 100 -5.49 -5.79 -1.80
CA SER A 100 -5.30 -5.25 -0.46
C SER A 100 -6.62 -5.05 0.30
N GLN A 101 -7.72 -4.72 -0.39
CA GLN A 101 -9.06 -4.65 0.20
C GLN A 101 -9.60 -6.03 0.54
N ALA A 102 -9.52 -6.97 -0.41
CA ALA A 102 -10.10 -8.30 -0.27
C ALA A 102 -9.41 -9.10 0.85
N ILE A 103 -8.08 -9.10 0.89
CA ILE A 103 -7.29 -9.77 1.95
C ILE A 103 -7.51 -9.11 3.32
N ARG A 104 -7.71 -7.78 3.38
CA ARG A 104 -8.03 -7.11 4.65
C ARG A 104 -9.34 -7.61 5.22
N GLN A 105 -10.35 -7.77 4.37
CA GLN A 105 -11.66 -8.30 4.77
C GLN A 105 -11.54 -9.77 5.19
N ALA A 106 -10.80 -10.57 4.42
CA ALA A 106 -10.56 -11.98 4.71
C ALA A 106 -9.92 -12.21 6.09
N LEU A 107 -8.90 -11.42 6.42
CA LEU A 107 -8.13 -11.58 7.66
C LEU A 107 -8.73 -10.83 8.87
N ARG A 108 -9.87 -10.14 8.74
CA ARG A 108 -10.58 -9.44 9.84
C ARG A 108 -9.69 -8.64 10.82
N GLY A 109 -8.61 -8.05 10.32
CA GLY A 109 -7.64 -7.27 11.12
C GLY A 109 -6.26 -7.92 11.31
N ALA A 110 -6.13 -9.24 11.13
CA ALA A 110 -4.86 -9.97 11.23
C ALA A 110 -3.83 -9.57 10.15
N LYS A 111 -4.25 -8.86 9.08
CA LYS A 111 -3.34 -8.24 8.10
C LYS A 111 -2.37 -7.23 8.72
N ARG A 112 -2.69 -6.63 9.88
CA ARG A 112 -1.83 -5.72 10.68
C ARG A 112 -1.04 -4.65 9.88
N LYS A 113 -1.65 -4.08 8.84
CA LYS A 113 -1.04 -3.09 7.91
C LYS A 113 0.12 -3.62 7.06
N CYS A 114 0.35 -4.93 7.01
CA CYS A 114 1.32 -5.56 6.11
C CYS A 114 0.90 -5.36 4.64
N LYS A 115 1.90 -5.28 3.77
CA LYS A 115 1.72 -5.36 2.31
C LYS A 115 1.26 -6.77 1.97
N TRP A 116 0.30 -6.90 1.06
CA TRP A 116 -0.21 -8.24 0.71
C TRP A 116 0.84 -9.06 -0.04
N GLU A 117 1.68 -8.43 -0.86
CA GLU A 117 2.79 -9.10 -1.57
C GLU A 117 3.73 -9.82 -0.60
N SER A 118 4.02 -9.18 0.56
CA SER A 118 4.84 -9.80 1.60
C SER A 118 4.15 -10.97 2.32
N LEU A 119 2.82 -11.06 2.25
CA LEU A 119 2.06 -12.18 2.83
C LEU A 119 1.98 -13.36 1.86
N LEU A 120 1.82 -13.08 0.57
CA LEU A 120 1.56 -14.10 -0.45
C LEU A 120 2.82 -14.55 -1.21
N GLY A 121 3.91 -13.80 -1.12
CA GLY A 121 5.18 -14.19 -1.74
C GLY A 121 5.29 -13.87 -3.24
N TYR A 122 4.27 -13.26 -3.84
CA TYR A 122 4.29 -12.78 -5.22
C TYR A 122 3.92 -11.29 -5.32
N SER A 123 4.37 -10.66 -6.39
CA SER A 123 4.19 -9.25 -6.70
C SER A 123 2.93 -8.98 -7.50
N VAL A 124 2.49 -7.72 -7.52
CA VAL A 124 1.39 -7.30 -8.40
C VAL A 124 1.69 -7.50 -9.89
N LYS A 125 2.96 -7.51 -10.29
CA LYS A 125 3.35 -7.75 -11.68
C LYS A 125 3.16 -9.20 -12.07
N GLU A 126 3.54 -10.12 -11.19
CA GLU A 126 3.30 -11.57 -11.38
C GLU A 126 1.80 -11.86 -11.41
N LEU A 127 1.02 -11.25 -10.51
CA LEU A 127 -0.46 -11.35 -10.55
C LEU A 127 -1.03 -10.85 -11.87
N LYS A 128 -0.54 -9.71 -12.36
CA LYS A 128 -0.99 -9.14 -13.63
C LYS A 128 -0.71 -10.11 -14.78
N ALA A 129 0.52 -10.59 -14.91
CA ALA A 129 0.92 -11.52 -15.97
C ALA A 129 0.12 -12.83 -15.89
N HIS A 130 -0.09 -13.36 -14.69
CA HIS A 130 -0.89 -14.56 -14.46
C HIS A 130 -2.35 -14.39 -14.91
N LEU A 131 -2.99 -13.27 -14.56
CA LEU A 131 -4.36 -12.99 -14.99
C LEU A 131 -4.44 -12.77 -16.50
N GLU A 132 -3.49 -12.04 -17.07
CA GLU A 132 -3.41 -11.77 -18.51
C GLU A 132 -3.27 -13.06 -19.33
N SER A 133 -2.49 -14.03 -18.84
CA SER A 133 -2.36 -15.35 -19.49
C SER A 133 -3.65 -16.15 -19.56
N GLN A 134 -4.64 -15.81 -18.72
CA GLN A 134 -5.96 -16.46 -18.65
C GLN A 134 -7.06 -15.64 -19.35
N PHE A 135 -6.71 -14.51 -19.99
CA PHE A 135 -7.70 -13.68 -20.68
C PHE A 135 -8.32 -14.44 -21.86
N ARG A 136 -9.66 -14.46 -21.88
CA ARG A 136 -10.46 -15.01 -22.98
C ARG A 136 -10.78 -13.91 -23.99
N GLU A 137 -11.41 -14.30 -25.09
CA GLU A 137 -11.81 -13.37 -26.14
C GLU A 137 -12.52 -12.13 -25.57
N GLY A 138 -12.02 -10.96 -25.98
CA GLY A 138 -12.53 -9.67 -25.56
C GLY A 138 -12.18 -9.24 -24.14
N MET A 139 -11.43 -10.02 -23.34
CA MET A 139 -10.89 -9.54 -22.06
C MET A 139 -9.69 -8.62 -22.31
N THR A 140 -9.76 -7.39 -21.79
CA THR A 140 -8.66 -6.43 -21.86
C THR A 140 -8.51 -5.69 -20.53
N TRP A 141 -7.33 -5.08 -20.33
CA TRP A 141 -7.11 -4.26 -19.16
C TRP A 141 -8.01 -3.02 -19.10
N GLU A 142 -8.44 -2.46 -20.24
CA GLU A 142 -9.44 -1.38 -20.25
C GLU A 142 -10.76 -1.86 -19.66
N LYS A 143 -11.25 -3.05 -20.06
CA LYS A 143 -12.47 -3.63 -19.47
C LYS A 143 -12.31 -3.94 -18.00
N PHE A 144 -11.14 -4.43 -17.57
CA PHE A 144 -10.85 -4.63 -16.14
C PHE A 144 -10.94 -3.32 -15.34
N LEU A 145 -10.35 -2.23 -15.84
CA LEU A 145 -10.41 -0.92 -15.21
C LEU A 145 -11.83 -0.35 -15.19
N GLY A 146 -12.61 -0.62 -16.24
CA GLY A 146 -14.04 -0.31 -16.33
C GLY A 146 -14.95 -1.16 -15.43
N GLY A 147 -14.41 -2.16 -14.72
CA GLY A 147 -15.18 -3.06 -13.85
C GLY A 147 -15.83 -4.24 -14.57
N GLY A 148 -15.55 -4.42 -15.86
CA GLY A 148 -16.05 -5.53 -16.66
C GLY A 148 -15.33 -6.86 -16.41
N ILE A 149 -14.24 -6.90 -15.65
CA ILE A 149 -13.54 -8.13 -15.28
C ILE A 149 -13.34 -8.17 -13.76
N HIS A 150 -13.73 -9.30 -13.17
CA HIS A 150 -13.53 -9.62 -11.76
C HIS A 150 -12.37 -10.60 -11.58
N ILE A 151 -11.80 -10.62 -10.37
CA ILE A 151 -10.84 -11.64 -9.94
C ILE A 151 -11.63 -12.58 -9.04
N ASP A 152 -11.69 -13.85 -9.43
CA ASP A 152 -12.38 -14.90 -8.69
C ASP A 152 -11.42 -16.01 -8.29
N HIS A 153 -11.85 -16.83 -7.35
CA HIS A 153 -11.11 -18.00 -6.90
C HIS A 153 -11.60 -19.23 -7.69
N ILE A 154 -10.69 -20.10 -8.13
CA ILE A 154 -11.05 -21.37 -8.79
C ILE A 154 -11.69 -22.32 -7.78
N ILE A 155 -11.00 -22.54 -6.65
CA ILE A 155 -11.53 -23.18 -5.45
C ILE A 155 -12.16 -22.09 -4.58
N PRO A 156 -13.46 -22.20 -4.25
CA PRO A 156 -14.16 -21.18 -3.48
C PRO A 156 -13.51 -20.89 -2.13
N ARG A 157 -13.50 -19.62 -1.74
CA ARG A 157 -12.93 -19.16 -0.45
C ARG A 157 -13.51 -19.87 0.78
N MET A 158 -14.78 -20.29 0.71
CA MET A 158 -15.47 -20.99 1.80
C MET A 158 -14.92 -22.39 2.10
N ASN A 159 -14.12 -22.96 1.19
CA ASN A 159 -13.49 -24.26 1.37
C ASN A 159 -12.14 -24.18 2.08
N PHE A 160 -11.67 -22.97 2.39
CA PHE A 160 -10.42 -22.74 3.10
C PHE A 160 -10.73 -22.21 4.50
N ASN A 161 -10.10 -22.80 5.49
CA ASN A 161 -10.14 -22.39 6.88
C ASN A 161 -8.83 -21.70 7.27
N TYR A 162 -8.90 -20.39 7.48
CA TYR A 162 -7.77 -19.62 7.96
C TYR A 162 -8.21 -18.44 8.83
N THR A 163 -7.37 -18.08 9.79
CA THR A 163 -7.53 -16.91 10.67
C THR A 163 -6.33 -15.98 10.60
N SER A 164 -5.20 -16.46 10.08
CA SER A 164 -3.91 -15.78 10.05
C SER A 164 -3.32 -15.82 8.65
N PRO A 165 -2.55 -14.79 8.23
CA PRO A 165 -1.83 -14.82 6.97
C PRO A 165 -0.70 -15.86 6.92
N ASN A 166 -0.35 -16.48 8.06
CA ASN A 166 0.66 -17.53 8.12
C ASN A 166 0.09 -18.93 7.85
N ASP A 167 -1.24 -19.07 7.83
CA ASP A 167 -1.91 -20.37 7.65
C ASP A 167 -1.65 -20.89 6.22
N PRO A 168 -1.33 -22.19 6.04
CA PRO A 168 -1.11 -22.76 4.71
C PRO A 168 -2.32 -22.57 3.78
N GLU A 169 -3.53 -22.83 4.29
CA GLU A 169 -4.77 -22.67 3.54
C GLU A 169 -5.04 -21.22 3.11
N PHE A 170 -4.54 -20.22 3.86
CA PHE A 170 -4.58 -18.83 3.40
C PHE A 170 -3.71 -18.64 2.15
N LYS A 171 -2.50 -19.20 2.13
CA LYS A 171 -1.61 -19.07 0.97
C LYS A 171 -2.16 -19.81 -0.24
N GLU A 172 -2.75 -20.99 -0.05
CA GLU A 172 -3.41 -21.76 -1.12
C GLU A 172 -4.63 -21.04 -1.67
N CYS A 173 -5.52 -20.55 -0.79
CA CYS A 173 -6.69 -19.76 -1.18
C CYS A 173 -6.29 -18.58 -2.06
N TRP A 174 -5.20 -17.89 -1.73
CA TRP A 174 -4.76 -16.68 -2.42
C TRP A 174 -3.60 -16.92 -3.40
N ALA A 175 -3.28 -18.18 -3.73
CA ALA A 175 -2.21 -18.52 -4.66
C ALA A 175 -2.57 -18.08 -6.08
N LEU A 176 -1.57 -17.77 -6.91
CA LEU A 176 -1.79 -17.45 -8.32
C LEU A 176 -2.58 -18.57 -9.01
N SER A 177 -2.19 -19.83 -8.80
CA SER A 177 -2.88 -21.00 -9.34
C SER A 177 -4.37 -21.11 -8.96
N ASN A 178 -4.81 -20.42 -7.90
CA ASN A 178 -6.21 -20.40 -7.49
C ASN A 178 -6.96 -19.12 -7.92
N LEU A 179 -6.29 -18.15 -8.56
CA LEU A 179 -6.90 -16.88 -8.99
C LEU A 179 -7.09 -16.85 -10.51
N GLN A 180 -8.30 -16.45 -10.94
CA GLN A 180 -8.67 -16.36 -12.35
C GLN A 180 -9.43 -15.06 -12.66
N PRO A 181 -9.30 -14.53 -13.90
CA PRO A 181 -10.18 -13.48 -14.39
C PRO A 181 -11.54 -14.06 -14.78
N ILE A 182 -12.63 -13.37 -14.43
CA ILE A 182 -13.98 -13.80 -14.78
C ILE A 182 -14.88 -12.63 -15.15
N TRP A 183 -15.84 -12.88 -16.04
CA TRP A 183 -16.90 -11.92 -16.33
C TRP A 183 -17.87 -11.81 -15.13
N PRO A 184 -18.33 -10.60 -14.76
CA PRO A 184 -19.25 -10.39 -13.63
C PRO A 184 -20.52 -11.26 -13.69
N ARG A 185 -21.08 -11.45 -14.90
CA ARG A 185 -22.27 -12.28 -15.14
C ARG A 185 -22.06 -13.75 -14.75
N GLU A 186 -20.85 -14.25 -15.03
CA GLU A 186 -20.47 -15.63 -14.71
C GLU A 186 -20.25 -15.74 -13.20
N ASN A 187 -19.71 -14.70 -12.56
CA ASN A 187 -19.49 -14.64 -11.11
C ASN A 187 -20.75 -14.49 -10.22
N SER A 188 -21.96 -14.76 -10.74
CA SER A 188 -23.18 -14.78 -9.93
C SER A 188 -23.20 -15.98 -8.97
N VAL A 189 -23.95 -15.92 -7.86
CA VAL A 189 -24.01 -17.03 -6.87
C VAL A 189 -24.41 -18.35 -7.51
N SER A 190 -25.41 -18.31 -8.41
CA SER A 190 -25.82 -19.49 -9.20
C SER A 190 -24.69 -19.99 -10.11
N GLY A 191 -24.01 -19.08 -10.81
CA GLY A 191 -22.86 -19.42 -11.66
C GLY A 191 -21.67 -19.96 -10.88
N ALA A 192 -21.38 -19.44 -9.69
CA ALA A 192 -20.28 -19.89 -8.84
C ALA A 192 -20.51 -21.32 -8.31
N ASN A 193 -21.72 -21.60 -7.81
CA ASN A 193 -22.09 -22.94 -7.36
C ASN A 193 -22.05 -23.95 -8.52
N ALA A 194 -22.62 -23.59 -9.67
CA ALA A 194 -22.62 -24.47 -10.85
C ALA A 194 -21.20 -24.78 -11.38
N ARG A 195 -20.29 -23.80 -11.35
CA ARG A 195 -18.88 -24.01 -11.73
C ARG A 195 -18.18 -24.97 -10.77
N TRP A 196 -18.36 -24.77 -9.48
CA TRP A 196 -17.71 -25.58 -8.46
C TRP A 196 -18.18 -27.04 -8.50
N GLU A 197 -19.49 -27.26 -8.64
CA GLU A 197 -20.03 -28.62 -8.79
C GLU A 197 -19.51 -29.33 -10.05
N LYS A 198 -19.24 -28.60 -11.15
CA LYS A 198 -18.57 -29.17 -12.33
C LYS A 198 -17.11 -29.52 -12.04
N LEU A 199 -16.38 -28.66 -11.34
CA LEU A 199 -14.97 -28.89 -11.00
C LEU A 199 -14.79 -30.12 -10.10
N LYS A 200 -15.66 -30.31 -9.10
CA LYS A 200 -15.65 -31.52 -8.25
C LYS A 200 -15.83 -32.82 -9.01
N ARG A 201 -16.50 -32.79 -10.17
CA ARG A 201 -16.74 -33.98 -11.00
C ARG A 201 -15.58 -34.27 -11.95
N ALA A 202 -14.65 -33.32 -12.11
CA ALA A 202 -13.50 -33.42 -13.01
C ALA A 202 -12.19 -33.75 -12.27
N ILE A 203 -12.24 -33.77 -10.93
CA ILE A 203 -11.17 -34.21 -10.01
C ILE A 203 -11.58 -35.59 -9.51
#